data_AF-A0A818NIS9-F1
#
_entry.id   AF-A0A818NIS9-F1
#
_cell.length_a   1.000
_cell.length_b   1.000
_cell.length_c   1.000
_cell.angle_alpha   90.00
_cell.angle_beta   90.00
_cell.angle_gamma   90.00
#
_symmetry.space_group_name_H-M   'P 1'
#
loop_
_entity.id
_entity.type
_entity.pdbx_description
1 polymer ?
#
loop_
_entity_poly.entity_id
_entity_poly.type
_entity_poly.pdbx_seq_one_letter_code
_entity_poly.pdbx_strand_id
1 'polypeptide(L)'
;VADTFSLSSSDHFILYREQNKKSPIPRSPIKTSFRHGDIIYLVSEQDNLFSKENSSSLIIKYDKPIVKSSSPLNFLSKLIDIKEDDVDLQLDKIDGRIPRQQDPRLCHHNRHGKCLNCIPIEPYDEEYLKNHNPPIKHMSFQAYIRKLQNETSGDR
;
A
#
# COMPACT_ATOMS: atom_id res chain seq x y z
N VAL A 1 16.49 -18.96 6.85
CA VAL A 1 15.08 -18.89 6.39
C VAL A 1 14.28 -17.98 7.31
N ALA A 2 14.18 -18.25 8.62
CA ALA A 2 13.53 -17.34 9.57
C ALA A 2 14.12 -15.91 9.52
N ASP A 3 15.45 -15.80 9.54
CA ASP A 3 16.15 -14.50 9.45
C ASP A 3 15.98 -13.79 8.10
N THR A 4 15.75 -14.55 7.02
CA THR A 4 15.54 -14.00 5.67
C THR A 4 14.16 -13.33 5.56
N PHE A 5 13.20 -13.78 6.34
CA PHE A 5 11.81 -13.30 6.32
C PHE A 5 11.46 -12.46 7.54
N SER A 6 12.45 -12.06 8.35
CA SER A 6 12.26 -11.28 9.59
C SER A 6 11.17 -11.87 10.50
N LEU A 7 11.03 -13.20 10.53
CA LEU A 7 10.02 -13.86 11.34
C LEU A 7 10.51 -13.89 12.80
N SER A 8 9.73 -13.33 13.71
CA SER A 8 10.00 -13.41 15.15
C SER A 8 10.15 -14.87 15.58
N SER A 9 11.14 -15.16 16.42
CA SER A 9 11.33 -16.52 16.98
C SER A 9 10.14 -17.01 17.83
N SER A 10 9.22 -16.10 18.20
CA SER A 10 7.98 -16.41 18.90
C SER A 10 6.87 -16.99 18.02
N ASP A 11 6.96 -16.82 16.70
CA ASP A 11 5.90 -17.28 15.81
C ASP A 11 6.17 -18.71 15.33
N HIS A 12 5.35 -19.64 15.79
CA HIS A 12 5.44 -21.05 15.43
C HIS A 12 4.89 -21.27 14.00
N PHE A 13 5.71 -20.96 13.00
CA PHE A 13 5.40 -21.26 11.60
C PHE A 13 5.98 -22.59 11.14
N ILE A 14 5.15 -23.42 10.52
CA ILE A 14 5.57 -24.68 9.89
C ILE A 14 5.57 -24.48 8.37
N LEU A 15 6.69 -24.85 7.73
CA LEU A 15 6.84 -24.79 6.28
C LEU A 15 6.49 -26.14 5.67
N TYR A 16 5.78 -26.14 4.54
CA TYR A 16 5.44 -27.34 3.78
C TYR A 16 5.83 -27.16 2.33
N ARG A 17 6.23 -28.25 1.68
CA ARG A 17 6.49 -28.28 0.23
C ARG A 17 5.22 -28.47 -0.58
N GLU A 18 4.26 -29.16 0.00
CA GLU A 18 3.00 -29.52 -0.64
C GLU A 18 1.84 -28.77 0.00
N GLN A 19 0.85 -28.40 -0.82
CA GLN A 19 -0.35 -27.71 -0.37
C GLN A 19 -1.18 -28.52 0.63
N ASN A 20 -1.04 -29.85 0.60
CA ASN A 20 -1.78 -30.78 1.45
C ASN A 20 -1.32 -30.77 2.93
N LYS A 21 -0.27 -30.00 3.27
CA LYS A 21 0.28 -29.86 4.63
C LYS A 21 0.72 -31.20 5.27
N LYS A 22 1.05 -32.21 4.47
CA LYS A 22 1.38 -33.56 4.98
C LYS A 22 2.87 -33.74 5.33
N SER A 23 3.76 -32.97 4.71
CA SER A 23 5.21 -33.11 4.86
C SER A 23 5.85 -31.79 5.34
N PRO A 24 6.00 -31.59 6.66
CA PRO A 24 6.66 -30.40 7.18
C PRO A 24 8.15 -30.43 6.84
N ILE A 25 8.67 -29.30 6.39
CA ILE A 25 10.09 -29.10 6.11
C ILE A 25 10.80 -28.88 7.45
N PRO A 26 11.74 -29.75 7.85
CA PRO A 26 12.45 -29.59 9.10
C PRO A 26 13.29 -28.31 9.08
N ARG A 27 13.23 -27.54 10.18
CA ARG A 27 14.07 -26.36 10.42
C ARG A 27 15.51 -26.81 10.65
N SER A 28 16.23 -27.14 9.59
CA SER A 28 17.63 -27.55 9.65
C SER A 28 18.54 -26.46 9.04
N PRO A 29 19.77 -26.28 9.56
CA PRO A 29 20.72 -25.29 9.04
C PRO A 29 21.37 -25.70 7.70
N ILE A 30 21.02 -26.87 7.17
CA ILE A 30 21.66 -27.46 6.00
C ILE A 30 20.91 -27.05 4.74
N LYS A 31 21.63 -26.37 3.85
CA LYS A 31 21.33 -26.01 2.46
C LYS A 31 20.02 -26.61 1.92
N THR A 32 18.93 -25.88 2.09
CA THR A 32 17.63 -26.27 1.52
C THR A 32 17.72 -26.23 0.00
N SER A 33 17.43 -27.34 -0.67
CA SER A 33 17.47 -27.49 -2.13
C SER A 33 16.24 -26.85 -2.80
N PHE A 34 16.06 -25.55 -2.66
CA PHE A 34 15.03 -24.81 -3.38
C PHE A 34 15.58 -24.31 -4.71
N ARG A 35 14.87 -24.59 -5.80
CA ARG A 35 15.18 -24.04 -7.12
C ARG A 35 14.34 -22.79 -7.37
N HIS A 36 14.79 -21.98 -8.32
CA HIS A 36 13.97 -20.88 -8.83
C HIS A 36 12.65 -21.44 -9.39
N GLY A 37 11.52 -20.96 -8.87
CA GLY A 37 10.18 -21.43 -9.23
C GLY A 37 9.54 -22.43 -8.26
N ASP A 38 10.24 -22.86 -7.20
CA ASP A 38 9.64 -23.72 -6.17
C ASP A 38 8.68 -22.91 -5.27
N ILE A 39 7.45 -23.42 -5.08
CA ILE A 39 6.45 -22.85 -4.19
C ILE A 39 6.53 -23.54 -2.83
N ILE A 40 6.51 -22.73 -1.76
CA ILE A 40 6.48 -23.21 -0.38
C ILE A 40 5.23 -22.66 0.33
N TYR A 41 4.66 -23.46 1.22
CA TYR A 41 3.47 -23.11 1.98
C TYR A 41 3.86 -22.86 3.43
N LEU A 42 3.51 -21.68 3.94
CA LEU A 42 3.70 -21.28 5.33
C LEU A 42 2.36 -21.43 6.07
N VAL A 43 2.36 -22.13 7.21
CA VAL A 43 1.18 -22.27 8.08
C VAL A 43 1.55 -21.80 9.48
N SER A 44 0.75 -20.89 10.03
CA SER A 44 0.85 -20.49 11.44
C SER A 44 0.12 -21.51 12.31
N GLU A 45 0.73 -21.91 13.42
CA GLU A 45 0.06 -22.79 14.40
C GLU A 45 -1.18 -22.13 15.03
N GLN A 46 -1.25 -20.79 15.01
CA GLN A 46 -2.39 -20.01 15.51
C GLN A 46 -3.65 -20.15 14.63
N ASP A 47 -3.50 -20.48 13.34
CA ASP A 47 -4.63 -20.64 12.40
C ASP A 47 -5.34 -22.01 12.55
N ASN A 48 -4.75 -22.95 13.30
CA ASN A 48 -5.40 -24.23 13.61
C ASN A 48 -6.61 -24.07 14.55
N LEU A 49 -6.76 -22.91 15.21
CA LEU A 49 -7.95 -22.57 16.00
C LEU A 49 -9.12 -22.07 15.15
N PHE A 50 -8.88 -21.64 13.91
CA PHE A 50 -9.92 -21.15 13.00
C PHE A 50 -10.32 -22.15 11.90
N SER A 51 -9.77 -23.37 11.96
CA SER A 51 -9.96 -24.38 10.91
C SER A 51 -11.14 -25.31 11.19
N LYS A 52 -12.34 -24.74 11.31
CA LYS A 52 -13.57 -25.39 10.84
C LYS A 52 -14.41 -24.31 10.19
N GLU A 53 -14.25 -24.19 8.88
CA GLU A 53 -15.27 -24.02 7.85
C GLU A 53 -14.61 -23.40 6.61
N ASN A 54 -14.49 -24.22 5.57
CA ASN A 54 -14.42 -23.87 4.15
C ASN A 54 -13.33 -22.89 3.66
N SER A 55 -12.35 -23.51 2.98
CA SER A 55 -11.61 -23.02 1.82
C SER A 55 -12.18 -21.73 1.21
N SER A 56 -11.54 -20.60 1.50
CA SER A 56 -11.59 -19.42 0.65
C SER A 56 -10.22 -18.78 0.73
N SER A 57 -9.53 -18.79 -0.40
CA SER A 57 -8.35 -17.99 -0.66
C SER A 57 -8.60 -16.55 -0.18
N LEU A 58 -7.64 -16.00 0.55
CA LEU A 58 -7.59 -14.57 0.88
C LEU A 58 -7.31 -13.78 -0.40
N ILE A 59 -8.32 -13.69 -1.27
CA ILE A 59 -8.39 -12.65 -2.29
C ILE A 59 -8.78 -11.39 -1.52
N ILE A 60 -7.81 -10.50 -1.30
CA ILE A 60 -8.09 -9.13 -0.90
C ILE A 60 -8.80 -8.47 -2.09
N LYS A 61 -10.13 -8.57 -2.11
CA LYS A 61 -10.97 -7.79 -3.01
C LYS A 61 -11.03 -6.37 -2.47
N TYR A 62 -10.31 -5.46 -3.11
CA TYR A 62 -10.52 -4.02 -2.92
C TYR A 62 -11.81 -3.63 -3.62
N ASP A 63 -12.94 -3.81 -2.93
CA ASP A 63 -14.20 -3.19 -3.30
C ASP A 63 -14.86 -2.61 -2.04
N LYS A 64 -14.94 -1.26 -2.02
CA LYS A 64 -15.74 -0.39 -1.14
C LYS A 64 -15.27 -0.13 0.32
N PRO A 65 -15.57 1.10 0.83
CA PRO A 65 -15.04 1.57 2.11
C PRO A 65 -15.77 0.93 3.30
N ILE A 66 -14.98 0.60 4.32
CA ILE A 66 -15.44 0.09 5.62
C ILE A 66 -16.24 1.17 6.34
N VAL A 67 -17.56 0.98 6.40
CA VAL A 67 -18.43 1.71 7.33
C VAL A 67 -18.45 0.94 8.64
N LYS A 68 -17.92 1.58 9.69
CA LYS A 68 -18.24 1.45 11.12
C LYS A 68 -18.70 0.04 11.57
N SER A 69 -17.73 -0.81 11.92
CA SER A 69 -17.93 -1.94 12.83
C SER A 69 -16.86 -1.89 13.92
N SER A 70 -17.31 -2.02 15.16
CA SER A 70 -16.67 -1.64 16.41
C SER A 70 -15.55 -2.59 16.91
N SER A 71 -14.69 -3.07 16.02
CA SER A 71 -13.41 -3.70 16.43
C SER A 71 -12.46 -3.96 15.25
N PRO A 72 -11.48 -3.07 15.00
CA PRO A 72 -10.24 -3.47 14.34
C PRO A 72 -9.00 -2.84 15.01
N LEU A 73 -8.96 -2.75 16.34
CA LEU A 73 -7.84 -2.11 17.04
C LEU A 73 -6.53 -2.91 16.93
N ASN A 74 -6.59 -4.23 16.78
CA ASN A 74 -5.39 -5.09 16.74
C ASN A 74 -4.74 -5.21 15.34
N PHE A 75 -5.51 -4.96 14.26
CA PHE A 75 -4.95 -4.93 12.90
C PHE A 75 -4.33 -3.57 12.59
N LEU A 76 -4.97 -2.49 13.05
CA LEU A 76 -4.42 -1.15 12.92
C LEU A 76 -3.12 -1.01 13.71
N SER A 77 -3.05 -1.54 14.93
CA SER A 77 -1.83 -1.52 15.74
C SER A 77 -0.67 -2.32 15.14
N LYS A 78 -0.96 -3.39 14.38
CA LYS A 78 0.05 -4.18 13.67
C LYS A 78 0.53 -3.50 12.38
N LEU A 79 -0.29 -2.65 11.75
CA LEU A 79 0.14 -1.80 10.63
C LEU A 79 1.07 -0.67 11.10
N ILE A 80 0.90 -0.17 12.33
CA ILE A 80 1.71 0.93 12.90
C ILE A 80 3.18 0.51 13.12
N ASP A 81 3.47 -0.79 13.24
CA ASP A 81 4.82 -1.32 13.43
C ASP A 81 5.47 -1.81 12.12
N ILE A 82 4.83 -1.56 10.97
CA ILE A 82 5.43 -1.86 9.66
C ILE A 82 6.35 -0.70 9.31
N LYS A 83 7.65 -0.99 9.23
CA LYS A 83 8.62 -0.04 8.71
C LYS A 83 8.38 0.15 7.20
N GLU A 84 7.92 1.34 6.83
CA GLU A 84 7.79 1.77 5.44
C GLU A 84 9.17 1.89 4.76
N ASP A 85 9.19 1.79 3.43
CA ASP A 85 10.39 1.98 2.65
C ASP A 85 10.87 3.45 2.75
N ASP A 86 12.19 3.65 2.76
CA ASP A 86 12.79 4.99 2.88
C ASP A 86 12.33 5.94 1.75
N VAL A 87 12.01 5.40 0.57
CA VAL A 87 11.51 6.14 -0.58
C VAL A 87 10.09 6.65 -0.35
N ASP A 88 9.23 5.82 0.23
CA ASP A 88 7.84 6.21 0.53
C ASP A 88 7.82 7.30 1.62
N LEU A 89 8.64 7.14 2.66
CA LEU A 89 8.83 8.15 3.70
C LEU A 89 9.32 9.51 3.16
N GLN A 90 10.12 9.51 2.09
CA GLN A 90 10.56 10.74 1.44
C GLN A 90 9.44 11.38 0.63
N LEU A 91 8.73 10.57 -0.15
CA LEU A 91 7.69 11.04 -1.05
C LEU A 91 6.42 11.50 -0.30
N ASP A 92 6.16 10.95 0.89
CA ASP A 92 5.07 11.39 1.76
C ASP A 92 5.28 12.83 2.28
N LYS A 93 6.53 13.26 2.44
CA LYS A 93 6.88 14.62 2.86
C LYS A 93 6.68 15.66 1.75
N ILE A 94 6.52 15.22 0.49
CA ILE A 94 6.41 16.10 -0.67
C ILE A 94 4.93 16.26 -1.04
N ASP A 95 4.40 17.49 -1.05
CA ASP A 95 2.98 17.76 -1.38
C ASP A 95 2.60 17.28 -2.80
N GLY A 96 3.51 17.43 -3.76
CA GLY A 96 3.29 16.98 -5.13
C GLY A 96 2.42 17.91 -5.99
N ARG A 97 1.97 19.05 -5.46
CA ARG A 97 1.25 20.07 -6.25
C ARG A 97 2.12 20.65 -7.35
N ILE A 98 1.55 20.79 -8.54
CA ILE A 98 2.25 21.32 -9.71
C ILE A 98 2.13 22.85 -9.72
N PRO A 99 3.24 23.60 -9.60
CA PRO A 99 3.19 25.06 -9.61
C PRO A 99 2.82 25.58 -11.01
N ARG A 100 1.88 26.52 -11.07
CA ARG A 100 1.57 27.28 -12.29
C ARG A 100 2.25 28.63 -12.27
N GLN A 101 2.71 29.06 -13.44
CA GLN A 101 3.25 30.41 -13.64
C GLN A 101 2.12 31.42 -13.78
N GLN A 102 2.40 32.68 -13.41
CA GLN A 102 1.45 33.77 -13.62
C GLN A 102 1.32 34.07 -15.11
N ASP A 103 0.12 33.90 -15.65
CA ASP A 103 -0.18 34.31 -17.02
C ASP A 103 -0.57 35.80 -17.05
N PRO A 104 0.18 36.68 -17.73
CA PRO A 104 -0.09 38.12 -17.75
C PRO A 104 -1.43 38.50 -18.41
N ARG A 105 -2.04 37.62 -19.21
CA ARG A 105 -3.33 37.87 -19.87
C ARG A 105 -4.52 37.43 -19.02
N LEU A 106 -4.34 36.38 -18.21
CA LEU A 106 -5.42 35.77 -17.42
C LEU A 106 -5.36 36.15 -15.93
N CYS A 107 -4.21 36.60 -15.44
CA CYS A 107 -3.98 36.90 -14.03
C CYS A 107 -4.01 38.40 -13.76
N HIS A 108 -5.11 38.88 -13.18
CA HIS A 108 -5.30 40.29 -12.80
C HIS A 108 -5.01 40.50 -11.31
N HIS A 109 -3.77 40.24 -10.88
CA HIS A 109 -3.34 40.42 -9.49
C HIS A 109 -1.88 40.84 -9.39
N ASN A 110 -1.50 41.41 -8.24
CA ASN A 110 -0.12 41.77 -7.93
C ASN A 110 0.81 40.53 -7.86
N ARG A 111 2.12 40.74 -7.82
CA ARG A 111 3.16 39.68 -7.84
C ARG A 111 2.99 38.58 -6.79
N HIS A 112 2.42 38.90 -5.63
CA HIS A 112 2.21 37.93 -4.54
C HIS A 112 0.75 37.42 -4.44
N GLY A 113 -0.14 37.89 -5.33
CA GLY A 113 -1.50 37.38 -5.41
C GLY A 113 -1.54 36.02 -6.09
N LYS A 114 -2.59 35.24 -5.80
CA LYS A 114 -2.94 34.04 -6.58
C LYS A 114 -4.41 34.09 -6.96
N CYS A 115 -4.72 33.61 -8.16
CA CYS A 115 -6.10 33.42 -8.65
C CYS A 115 -6.27 32.00 -9.20
N LEU A 116 -7.49 31.66 -9.61
CA LEU A 116 -7.83 30.34 -10.17
C LEU A 116 -6.97 29.93 -11.38
N ASN A 117 -6.32 30.88 -12.07
CA ASN A 117 -5.47 30.62 -13.24
C ASN A 117 -4.00 30.32 -12.87
N CYS A 118 -3.56 30.63 -11.65
CA CYS A 118 -2.16 30.46 -11.21
C CYS A 118 -2.01 29.73 -9.87
N ILE A 119 -3.10 29.30 -9.22
CA ILE A 119 -3.01 28.38 -8.09
C ILE A 119 -2.38 27.05 -8.54
N PRO A 120 -1.54 26.40 -7.70
CA PRO A 120 -0.99 25.10 -8.02
C PRO A 120 -2.09 24.07 -8.32
N ILE A 121 -1.82 23.18 -9.27
CA ILE A 121 -2.73 22.10 -9.65
C ILE A 121 -2.48 20.88 -8.76
N GLU A 122 -3.53 20.13 -8.44
CA GLU A 122 -3.43 18.89 -7.69
C GLU A 122 -2.73 17.80 -8.52
N PRO A 123 -1.91 16.92 -7.90
CA PRO A 123 -1.16 15.88 -8.63
C PRO A 123 -2.05 14.82 -9.31
N TYR A 124 -3.33 14.73 -8.93
CA TYR A 124 -4.31 13.78 -9.46
C TYR A 124 -5.31 14.42 -10.43
N ASP A 125 -5.07 15.66 -10.86
CA ASP A 125 -5.92 16.37 -11.82
C ASP A 125 -5.92 15.69 -13.20
N GLU A 126 -7.09 15.28 -13.68
CA GLU A 126 -7.19 14.50 -14.92
C GLU A 126 -6.82 15.28 -16.17
N GLU A 127 -7.12 16.58 -16.20
CA GLU A 127 -6.82 17.42 -17.37
C GLU A 127 -5.32 17.62 -17.49
N TYR A 128 -4.64 17.87 -16.38
CA TYR A 128 -3.18 17.96 -16.34
C TYR A 128 -2.51 16.68 -16.84
N LEU A 129 -2.94 15.51 -16.32
CA LEU A 129 -2.33 14.22 -16.68
C LEU A 129 -2.53 13.89 -18.17
N LYS A 130 -3.70 14.18 -18.73
CA LYS A 130 -4.02 13.95 -20.15
C LYS A 130 -3.26 14.90 -21.09
N ASN A 131 -3.11 16.16 -20.70
CA ASN A 131 -2.48 17.20 -21.52
C ASN A 131 -0.94 17.27 -21.35
N HIS A 132 -0.37 16.51 -20.41
CA HIS A 132 1.07 16.39 -20.26
C HIS A 132 1.71 15.79 -21.52
N ASN A 133 2.97 16.13 -21.80
CA ASN A 133 3.71 15.63 -22.95
C ASN A 133 4.98 14.91 -22.48
N PRO A 134 5.03 13.56 -22.52
CA PRO A 134 3.98 12.62 -23.00
C PRO A 134 2.78 12.50 -22.05
N PRO A 135 1.60 12.07 -22.53
CA PRO A 135 0.42 11.89 -21.69
C PRO A 135 0.66 10.86 -20.58
N ILE A 136 0.28 11.22 -19.36
CA ILE A 136 0.42 10.35 -18.20
C ILE A 136 -0.83 9.48 -18.11
N LYS A 137 -0.66 8.17 -18.37
CA LYS A 137 -1.77 7.20 -18.40
C LYS A 137 -2.36 6.93 -17.02
N HIS A 138 -1.52 6.93 -15.99
CA HIS A 138 -1.88 6.59 -14.62
C HIS A 138 -1.21 7.57 -13.66
N MET A 139 -1.95 8.08 -12.68
CA MET A 139 -1.38 8.86 -11.58
C MET A 139 -0.44 7.98 -10.72
N SER A 140 0.50 8.59 -10.02
CA SER A 140 1.34 7.87 -9.06
C SER A 140 0.51 7.36 -7.89
N PHE A 141 0.99 6.33 -7.21
CA PHE A 141 0.32 5.76 -6.04
C PHE A 141 0.06 6.82 -4.97
N GLN A 142 1.04 7.67 -4.64
CA GLN A 142 0.83 8.71 -3.62
C GLN A 142 -0.14 9.80 -4.06
N ALA A 143 -0.20 10.15 -5.34
CA ALA A 143 -1.22 11.07 -5.85
C ALA A 143 -2.63 10.47 -5.66
N TYR A 144 -2.77 9.17 -5.85
CA TYR A 144 -4.01 8.45 -5.57
C TYR A 144 -4.37 8.42 -4.08
N ILE A 145 -3.40 8.16 -3.19
CA ILE A 145 -3.62 8.24 -1.74
C ILE A 145 -4.09 9.64 -1.32
N ARG A 146 -3.46 10.70 -1.85
CA ARG A 146 -3.86 12.10 -1.60
C ARG A 146 -5.27 12.40 -2.10
N LYS A 147 -5.66 11.86 -3.26
CA LYS A 147 -7.03 11.98 -3.77
C LYS A 147 -8.05 11.42 -2.77
N LEU A 148 -7.81 10.21 -2.26
CA LEU A 148 -8.70 9.57 -1.28
C LEU A 148 -8.76 10.33 0.06
N GLN A 149 -7.63 10.87 0.52
CA GLN A 149 -7.57 11.68 1.75
C GLN A 149 -8.38 12.98 1.63
N ASN A 150 -8.35 13.62 0.46
CA ASN A 150 -9.11 14.83 0.20
C ASN A 150 -10.61 14.55 0.09
N GLU A 151 -10.99 13.44 -0.56
CA GLU A 151 -12.39 13.00 -0.65
C GLU A 151 -12.99 12.69 0.74
N THR A 152 -12.20 12.16 1.67
CA THR A 152 -12.67 11.79 3.01
C THR A 152 -12.70 12.97 4.00
N SER A 153 -11.92 14.02 3.76
CA SER A 153 -11.82 15.18 4.66
C SER A 153 -12.81 16.30 4.33
N GLY A 154 -13.41 16.29 3.14
CA GLY A 154 -14.30 17.34 2.62
C GLY A 154 -15.75 17.32 3.13
N ASP A 155 -16.13 16.35 3.97
CA ASP A 155 -17.49 16.15 4.48
C ASP A 155 -17.68 16.68 5.94
N ARG A 156 -16.96 17.74 6.32
CA ARG A 156 -17.12 18.42 7.62
C ARG A 156 -17.41 19.90 7.46
#